data_AF-A0A2H9LU82-F1
#
_entry.id   AF-A0A2H9LU82-F1
#
_cell.length_a   1.000
_cell.length_b   1.000
_cell.length_c   1.000
_cell.angle_alpha   90.00
_cell.angle_beta   90.00
_cell.angle_gamma   90.00
#
_symmetry.space_group_name_H-M   'P 1'
#
loop_
_entity.id
_entity.type
_entity.pdbx_description
1 polymer ?
#
loop_
_entity_poly.entity_id
_entity_poly.type
_entity_poly.pdbx_seq_one_letter_code
_entity_poly.pdbx_strand_id
1 'polypeptide(L)'
;MKSEVIDKMTALITAAFGLVAALAWNDAIKALFVGPCGSESAGALCALSAGGPWVYAIIITVIAVVITIWIARLAEKVKPKAK
;
A
#
# COMPACT_ATOMS: atom_id res chain seq x y z
N MET A 1 -34.02 -0.88 7.32
CA MET A 1 -33.69 -2.07 8.17
C MET A 1 -32.81 -3.11 7.47
N LYS A 2 -33.30 -4.04 6.64
CA LYS A 2 -32.41 -5.11 6.08
C LYS A 2 -31.25 -4.55 5.24
N SER A 3 -31.51 -3.57 4.38
CA SER A 3 -30.47 -2.92 3.55
C SER A 3 -29.42 -2.20 4.40
N GLU A 4 -29.85 -1.39 5.38
CA GLU A 4 -28.92 -0.65 6.23
C GLU A 4 -28.00 -1.56 7.06
N VAL A 5 -28.51 -2.69 7.54
CA VAL A 5 -27.69 -3.70 8.22
C VAL A 5 -26.65 -4.28 7.26
N ILE A 6 -27.05 -4.63 6.03
CA ILE A 6 -26.11 -5.13 5.01
C ILE A 6 -25.06 -4.08 4.64
N ASP A 7 -25.43 -2.80 4.53
CA ASP A 7 -24.51 -1.71 4.21
C ASP A 7 -23.49 -1.51 5.32
N LYS A 8 -23.93 -1.54 6.59
CA LYS A 8 -23.02 -1.45 7.74
C LYS A 8 -22.10 -2.66 7.85
N MET A 9 -22.62 -3.87 7.60
CA MET A 9 -21.80 -5.08 7.59
C MET A 9 -20.77 -5.04 6.46
N THR A 10 -21.16 -4.59 5.27
CA THR A 10 -20.23 -4.40 4.14
C THR A 10 -19.13 -3.43 4.52
N ALA A 11 -19.47 -2.25 5.08
CA ALA A 11 -18.49 -1.26 5.50
C ALA A 11 -17.50 -1.82 6.55
N LEU A 12 -17.99 -2.56 7.55
CA LEU A 12 -17.15 -3.19 8.57
C LEU A 12 -16.21 -4.23 7.97
N ILE A 13 -16.73 -5.10 7.09
CA ILE A 13 -15.94 -6.15 6.43
C ILE A 13 -14.91 -5.52 5.49
N THR A 14 -15.27 -4.53 4.69
CA THR A 14 -14.35 -3.80 3.82
C THR A 14 -13.24 -3.11 4.62
N ALA A 15 -13.57 -2.50 5.77
CA ALA A 15 -12.56 -1.90 6.64
C ALA A 15 -11.60 -2.95 7.23
N ALA A 16 -12.14 -4.09 7.70
CA ALA A 16 -11.33 -5.18 8.25
C ALA A 16 -10.38 -5.77 7.20
N PHE A 17 -10.87 -6.07 6.00
CA PHE A 17 -10.03 -6.55 4.90
C PHE A 17 -9.05 -5.48 4.40
N GLY A 18 -9.44 -4.21 4.42
CA GLY A 18 -8.54 -3.09 4.12
C GLY A 18 -7.35 -3.05 5.07
N LEU A 19 -7.57 -3.26 6.37
CA LEU A 19 -6.51 -3.36 7.37
C LEU A 19 -5.60 -4.58 7.13
N VAL A 20 -6.18 -5.76 6.90
CA VAL A 20 -5.41 -6.98 6.60
C VAL A 20 -4.55 -6.79 5.35
N ALA A 21 -5.11 -6.19 4.29
CA ALA A 21 -4.38 -5.87 3.07
C ALA A 21 -3.22 -4.90 3.35
N ALA A 22 -3.45 -3.83 4.11
CA ALA A 22 -2.40 -2.88 4.47
C ALA A 22 -1.23 -3.54 5.22
N LEU A 23 -1.53 -4.45 6.16
CA LEU A 23 -0.52 -5.21 6.89
C LEU A 23 0.27 -6.15 5.96
N ALA A 24 -0.43 -6.89 5.09
CA ALA A 24 0.21 -7.79 4.13
C ALA A 24 1.14 -7.04 3.17
N TRP A 25 0.71 -5.89 2.66
CA TRP A 25 1.56 -5.05 1.80
C TRP A 25 2.78 -4.50 2.55
N ASN A 26 2.66 -4.11 3.82
CA ASN A 26 3.82 -3.70 4.62
C ASN A 26 4.88 -4.82 4.68
N ASP A 27 4.47 -6.05 4.96
CA ASP A 27 5.40 -7.18 5.09
C ASP A 27 5.98 -7.60 3.75
N ALA A 28 5.16 -7.63 2.70
CA ALA A 28 5.62 -7.92 1.34
C ALA A 28 6.66 -6.92 0.86
N ILE A 29 6.44 -5.62 1.11
CA ILE A 29 7.40 -4.58 0.74
C ILE A 29 8.69 -4.74 1.55
N LYS A 30 8.62 -4.94 2.87
CA LYS A 30 9.81 -5.15 3.72
C LYS A 30 10.64 -6.35 3.27
N ALA A 31 9.97 -7.44 2.87
CA ALA A 31 10.63 -8.64 2.36
C ALA A 31 11.54 -8.35 1.15
N LEU A 32 11.20 -7.35 0.31
CA LEU A 32 12.05 -6.94 -0.81
C LEU A 32 13.41 -6.43 -0.36
N PHE A 33 13.53 -5.81 0.82
CA PHE A 33 14.75 -5.18 1.31
C PHE A 33 15.56 -6.08 2.26
N VAL A 34 15.17 -7.35 2.43
CA VAL A 34 15.95 -8.30 3.23
C VAL A 34 17.29 -8.55 2.57
N GLY A 35 18.37 -8.53 3.35
CA GLY A 35 19.73 -8.78 2.86
C GLY A 35 20.61 -9.41 3.93
N PRO A 36 21.92 -9.52 3.69
CA PRO A 36 22.65 -9.05 2.51
C PRO A 36 22.35 -9.86 1.24
N CYS A 37 22.60 -9.29 0.05
CA CYS A 37 22.46 -10.03 -1.20
C CYS A 37 23.30 -11.30 -1.21
N GLY A 38 22.74 -12.37 -1.76
CA GLY A 38 23.37 -13.69 -1.80
C GLY A 38 23.06 -14.58 -0.59
N SER A 39 22.31 -14.08 0.40
CA SER A 39 21.69 -14.95 1.40
C SER A 39 20.47 -15.68 0.80
N GLU A 40 20.15 -16.85 1.34
CA GLU A 40 19.00 -17.67 0.90
C GLU A 40 17.66 -16.94 1.06
N SER A 41 17.59 -16.00 2.02
CA SER A 41 16.42 -15.19 2.32
C SER A 41 16.50 -13.76 1.76
N ALA A 42 17.48 -13.45 0.91
CA ALA A 42 17.64 -12.11 0.35
C ALA A 42 16.43 -11.72 -0.51
N GLY A 43 15.91 -10.52 -0.27
CA GLY A 43 14.86 -9.93 -1.08
C GLY A 43 15.38 -9.42 -2.43
N ALA A 44 14.46 -9.12 -3.35
CA ALA A 44 14.81 -8.63 -4.68
C ALA A 44 15.59 -7.31 -4.69
N LEU A 45 15.44 -6.50 -3.64
CA LEU A 45 16.12 -5.21 -3.42
C LEU A 45 17.19 -5.31 -2.34
N CYS A 46 17.74 -6.50 -2.09
CA CYS A 46 18.80 -6.73 -1.10
C CYS A 46 20.01 -5.80 -1.25
N ALA A 47 20.29 -5.29 -2.45
CA ALA A 47 21.43 -4.41 -2.69
C ALA A 47 21.27 -3.05 -1.99
N LEU A 48 20.03 -2.67 -1.71
CA LEU A 48 19.65 -1.44 -1.02
C LEU A 48 19.53 -1.65 0.51
N SER A 49 19.64 -2.88 1.01
CA SER A 49 19.47 -3.21 2.44
C SER A 49 20.55 -2.60 3.32
N ALA A 50 21.73 -2.31 2.77
CA ALA A 50 22.86 -1.73 3.50
C ALA A 50 22.56 -0.33 4.06
N GLY A 51 21.64 0.42 3.45
CA GLY A 51 21.20 1.73 3.95
C GLY A 51 20.20 1.67 5.11
N GLY A 52 19.87 0.47 5.59
CA GLY A 52 18.99 0.25 6.73
C GLY A 52 17.55 0.73 6.48
N PRO A 53 16.77 1.00 7.56
CA PRO A 53 15.34 1.31 7.44
C PRO A 53 15.05 2.64 6.71
N TRP A 54 16.02 3.54 6.62
CA TRP A 54 15.85 4.86 6.01
C TRP A 54 15.69 4.79 4.49
N VAL A 55 16.44 3.92 3.81
CA VAL A 55 16.31 3.74 2.35
C VAL A 55 14.92 3.21 2.00
N TYR A 56 14.46 2.20 2.73
CA TYR A 56 13.09 1.70 2.63
C TYR A 56 12.06 2.83 2.84
N ALA A 57 12.18 3.60 3.93
CA ALA A 57 11.21 4.65 4.27
C ALA A 57 11.12 5.74 3.19
N ILE A 58 12.26 6.19 2.65
CA ILE A 58 12.30 7.22 1.60
C ILE A 58 11.65 6.68 0.32
N ILE A 59 12.02 5.48 -0.12
CA ILE A 59 11.48 4.87 -1.35
C ILE A 59 9.97 4.72 -1.26
N ILE A 60 9.46 4.17 -0.15
CA ILE A 60 8.02 3.98 0.04
C ILE A 60 7.27 5.30 0.16
N THR A 61 7.87 6.32 0.76
CA THR A 61 7.27 7.67 0.81
C THR A 61 7.13 8.26 -0.58
N VAL A 62 8.17 8.17 -1.42
CA VAL A 62 8.12 8.67 -2.80
C VAL A 62 7.05 7.93 -3.60
N ILE A 63 7.02 6.60 -3.51
CA ILE A 63 5.99 5.78 -4.19
C ILE A 63 4.59 6.16 -3.72
N ALA A 64 4.37 6.30 -2.41
CA ALA A 64 3.09 6.69 -1.85
C ALA A 64 2.61 8.04 -2.41
N VAL A 65 3.48 9.06 -2.40
CA VAL A 65 3.15 10.39 -2.94
C VAL A 65 2.78 10.32 -4.42
N VAL A 66 3.55 9.59 -5.24
CA VAL A 66 3.27 9.44 -6.68
C VAL A 66 1.92 8.76 -6.90
N ILE A 67 1.64 7.67 -6.19
CA ILE A 67 0.37 6.95 -6.27
C ILE A 67 -0.79 7.85 -5.83
N THR A 68 -0.64 8.58 -4.72
CA THR A 68 -1.68 9.49 -4.22
C THR A 68 -2.00 10.58 -5.25
N ILE A 69 -0.99 11.20 -5.86
CA ILE A 69 -1.18 12.20 -6.93
C ILE A 69 -1.88 11.57 -8.14
N TRP A 70 -1.48 10.36 -8.53
CA TRP A 70 -2.08 9.67 -9.66
C TRP A 70 -3.56 9.35 -9.42
N ILE A 71 -3.90 8.81 -8.24
CA ILE A 71 -5.28 8.53 -7.85
C ILE A 71 -6.11 9.82 -7.79
N ALA A 72 -5.57 10.91 -7.23
CA ALA A 72 -6.25 12.20 -7.18
C ALA A 72 -6.62 12.70 -8.59
N ARG A 73 -5.69 12.62 -9.54
CA ARG A 73 -5.92 12.98 -10.95
C ARG A 73 -6.94 12.09 -11.63
N LEU A 74 -6.99 10.80 -11.31
CA LEU A 74 -8.02 9.89 -11.84
C LEU A 74 -9.40 10.25 -11.29
N ALA A 75 -9.50 10.56 -9.99
CA ALA A 75 -10.76 10.95 -9.36
C ALA A 75 -11.35 12.22 -9.98
N GLU A 76 -10.52 13.20 -10.35
CA GLU A 76 -10.95 14.41 -11.05
C GLU A 76 -11.53 14.13 -12.44
N LYS A 77 -11.00 13.13 -13.16
CA LYS A 77 -11.51 12.74 -14.49
C LYS A 77 -12.83 12.00 -14.42
N VAL A 78 -13.09 11.29 -13.32
CA VAL A 78 -14.32 10.50 -13.13
C VAL A 78 -15.45 11.35 -12.54
N LYS A 79 -15.15 12.48 -11.89
CA LYS A 79 -16.20 13.42 -11.45
C LYS A 79 -16.96 13.96 -12.66
N PRO A 80 -18.28 13.72 -12.78
CA PRO A 80 -19.07 14.35 -13.82
C PRO A 80 -18.96 15.88 -13.63
N LYS A 81 -18.68 16.62 -14.71
CA LYS A 81 -18.71 18.08 -14.66
C LYS A 81 -20.09 18.49 -14.18
N ALA A 82 -20.17 19.07 -12.98
CA ALA A 82 -21.38 19.74 -12.54
C ALA A 82 -21.69 20.82 -13.59
N LYS A 83 -22.84 20.69 -14.26
CA LYS A 83 -23.44 21.77 -15.02
C LYS A 83 -24.14 22.71 -14.07
#